data_AF-L7VL96-F1
#
_entry.id   AF-L7VL96-F1
#
_cell.length_a   1.000
_cell.length_b   1.000
_cell.length_c   1.000
_cell.angle_alpha   90.00
_cell.angle_beta   90.00
_cell.angle_gamma   90.00
#
_symmetry.space_group_name_H-M   'P 1'
#
loop_
_entity.id
_entity.type
_entity.pdbx_description
1 polymer ?
#
loop_
_entity_poly.entity_id
_entity_poly.type
_entity_poly.pdbx_seq_one_letter_code
_entity_poly.pdbx_strand_id
1 'polypeptide(L)'
;MSKNNMKYWEERQKRIYLAGEKKVNDYYKELKKAFEQAKKEIHSVINDFYIRYAKENKVSFAEAQRRLEKAEIGELEEFIAKVNQHMGEYNLELNNMSIKARITRYQALEKQIDAILQRLYAIDYQYKGEETLKEVYKDSYYRTWFNIDQYRGFHQEFAQINPRTIDELIRYPFNGADFSSRIWKQKNHMLQQLTESITTMLVQGRNPQTLAEDFARKFKTKEYEAYRLLHTESSFIIEQGTLAAYKEDGVKKYQIVATLDMRTSDICRSEDGKIYDVDEATVGVNYPPYHPFCRTTTVPYYEDAEVGTRVARDPVTGRSYEVPANMTYEQWYDFYITGETEKEFNEKIVGLKTSNGIEIVGASKHAIEQAIMRKVPLEGIRDALMNPLKIGKIKVDDQERKSQRFIGSYATVNVNPETGVIATLWRTGTSTRRKFGVNRNGD
;
A
#
# COMPACT_ATOMS: atom_id res chain seq x y z
N MET A 1 28.02 -12.11 12.63
CA MET A 1 26.77 -11.78 13.36
C MET A 1 26.44 -12.83 14.44
N SER A 2 26.02 -12.42 15.65
CA SER A 2 25.59 -13.36 16.71
C SER A 2 24.22 -13.99 16.39
N LYS A 3 23.95 -15.22 16.85
CA LYS A 3 22.64 -15.90 16.65
C LYS A 3 21.43 -15.07 17.14
N ASN A 4 21.61 -14.28 18.19
CA ASN A 4 20.56 -13.41 18.74
C ASN A 4 20.26 -12.21 17.81
N ASN A 5 21.26 -11.67 17.12
CA ASN A 5 21.07 -10.57 16.17
C ASN A 5 20.39 -11.06 14.89
N MET A 6 20.71 -12.26 14.41
CA MET A 6 20.06 -12.83 13.22
C MET A 6 18.56 -13.05 13.46
N LYS A 7 18.20 -13.68 14.59
CA LYS A 7 16.79 -13.92 14.96
C LYS A 7 15.99 -12.61 15.10
N TYR A 8 16.60 -11.56 15.65
CA TYR A 8 15.98 -10.24 15.74
C TYR A 8 15.56 -9.71 14.36
N TRP A 9 16.46 -9.80 13.38
CA TRP A 9 16.22 -9.32 12.04
C TRP A 9 15.21 -10.17 11.27
N GLU A 10 15.31 -11.49 11.37
CA GLU A 10 14.35 -12.43 10.76
C GLU A 10 12.91 -12.16 11.25
N GLU A 11 12.72 -11.99 12.56
CA GLU A 11 11.39 -11.72 13.11
C GLU A 11 10.80 -10.39 12.61
N ARG A 12 11.63 -9.37 12.45
CA ARG A 12 11.19 -8.05 12.00
C ARG A 12 10.92 -8.00 10.51
N GLN A 13 11.77 -8.63 9.72
CA GLN A 13 11.55 -8.72 8.28
C GLN A 13 10.30 -9.57 7.97
N LYS A 14 10.09 -10.66 8.72
CA LYS A 14 8.85 -11.43 8.64
C LYS A 14 7.62 -10.58 8.94
N ARG A 15 7.67 -9.67 9.93
CA ARG A 15 6.56 -8.75 10.22
C ARG A 15 6.32 -7.76 9.08
N ILE A 16 7.37 -7.25 8.44
CA ILE A 16 7.25 -6.37 7.26
C ILE A 16 6.53 -7.12 6.14
N TYR A 17 7.02 -8.31 5.79
CA TYR A 17 6.43 -9.12 4.74
C TYR A 17 4.95 -9.43 5.02
N LEU A 18 4.63 -9.89 6.24
CA LEU A 18 3.24 -10.20 6.63
C LEU A 18 2.32 -8.97 6.64
N ALA A 19 2.84 -7.78 6.99
CA ALA A 19 2.06 -6.54 6.93
C ALA A 19 1.72 -6.17 5.48
N GLY A 20 2.70 -6.27 4.56
CA GLY A 20 2.48 -6.07 3.13
C GLY A 20 1.51 -7.11 2.55
N GLU A 21 1.75 -8.39 2.82
CA GLU A 21 0.90 -9.50 2.38
C GLU A 21 -0.56 -9.34 2.88
N LYS A 22 -0.76 -8.87 4.11
CA LYS A 22 -2.10 -8.59 4.64
C LYS A 22 -2.82 -7.52 3.81
N LYS A 23 -2.18 -6.38 3.51
CA LYS A 23 -2.78 -5.31 2.68
C LYS A 23 -3.19 -5.85 1.30
N VAL A 24 -2.31 -6.62 0.68
CA VAL A 24 -2.54 -7.23 -0.62
C VAL A 24 -3.69 -8.23 -0.59
N ASN A 25 -3.77 -9.07 0.45
CA ASN A 25 -4.85 -10.02 0.63
C ASN A 25 -6.19 -9.33 0.90
N ASP A 26 -6.20 -8.23 1.63
CA ASP A 26 -7.41 -7.45 1.88
C ASP A 26 -7.91 -6.79 0.58
N TYR A 27 -7.02 -6.18 -0.21
CA TYR A 27 -7.36 -5.70 -1.55
C TYR A 27 -7.83 -6.83 -2.48
N TYR A 28 -7.17 -7.99 -2.48
CA TYR A 28 -7.58 -9.13 -3.31
C TYR A 28 -9.01 -9.62 -3.02
N LYS A 29 -9.48 -9.54 -1.76
CA LYS A 29 -10.89 -9.84 -1.43
C LYS A 29 -11.85 -8.90 -2.15
N GLU A 30 -11.48 -7.63 -2.33
CA GLU A 30 -12.27 -6.66 -3.09
C GLU A 30 -12.21 -6.94 -4.59
N LEU A 31 -11.01 -7.18 -5.12
CA LEU A 31 -10.82 -7.52 -6.53
C LEU A 31 -11.64 -8.77 -6.91
N LYS A 32 -11.64 -9.80 -6.06
CA LYS A 32 -12.47 -10.99 -6.23
C LYS A 32 -13.96 -10.65 -6.35
N LYS A 33 -14.47 -9.75 -5.50
CA LYS A 33 -15.86 -9.28 -5.61
C LYS A 33 -16.11 -8.55 -6.93
N ALA A 34 -15.14 -7.78 -7.41
CA ALA A 34 -15.24 -7.10 -8.72
C ALA A 34 -15.29 -8.10 -9.88
N PHE A 35 -14.47 -9.16 -9.87
CA PHE A 35 -14.55 -10.25 -10.86
C PHE A 35 -15.93 -10.93 -10.84
N GLU A 36 -16.45 -11.24 -9.65
CA GLU A 36 -17.78 -11.83 -9.50
C GLU A 36 -18.91 -10.90 -9.96
N GLN A 37 -18.78 -9.60 -9.71
CA GLN A 37 -19.73 -8.59 -10.16
C GLN A 37 -19.71 -8.46 -11.69
N ALA A 38 -18.53 -8.34 -12.30
CA ALA A 38 -18.37 -8.25 -13.74
C ALA A 38 -18.94 -9.48 -14.46
N LYS A 39 -18.75 -10.69 -13.90
CA LYS A 39 -19.35 -11.92 -14.41
C LYS A 39 -20.88 -11.83 -14.43
N LYS A 40 -21.49 -11.40 -13.32
CA LYS A 40 -22.95 -11.24 -13.21
C LYS A 40 -23.49 -10.19 -14.18
N GLU A 41 -22.80 -9.06 -14.31
CA GLU A 41 -23.18 -7.98 -15.23
C GLU A 41 -23.11 -8.46 -16.69
N ILE A 42 -22.06 -9.19 -17.07
CA ILE A 42 -21.93 -9.76 -18.41
C ILE A 42 -23.02 -10.77 -18.70
N HIS A 43 -23.37 -11.65 -17.74
CA HIS A 43 -24.53 -12.54 -17.89
C HIS A 43 -25.85 -11.78 -18.06
N SER A 44 -26.05 -10.70 -17.30
CA SER A 44 -27.25 -9.86 -17.44
C SER A 44 -27.32 -9.22 -18.82
N VAL A 45 -26.23 -8.60 -19.27
CA VAL A 45 -26.13 -7.95 -20.58
C VAL A 45 -26.45 -8.92 -21.73
N ILE A 46 -25.97 -10.16 -21.62
CA ILE A 46 -26.30 -11.21 -22.60
C ILE A 46 -27.79 -11.56 -22.52
N ASN A 47 -28.35 -11.80 -21.34
CA ASN A 47 -29.79 -12.11 -21.22
C ASN A 47 -30.68 -10.97 -21.74
N ASP A 48 -30.33 -9.72 -21.44
CA ASP A 48 -31.04 -8.52 -21.87
C ASP A 48 -30.98 -8.31 -23.39
N PHE A 49 -29.91 -8.77 -24.04
CA PHE A 49 -29.81 -8.80 -25.49
C PHE A 49 -30.91 -9.69 -26.11
N TYR A 50 -31.12 -10.89 -25.57
CA TYR A 50 -32.18 -11.80 -26.03
C TYR A 50 -33.58 -11.29 -25.72
N ILE A 51 -33.79 -10.69 -24.54
CA ILE A 51 -35.08 -10.10 -24.15
C ILE A 51 -35.45 -8.94 -25.09
N ARG A 52 -34.50 -8.05 -25.39
CA ARG A 52 -34.72 -6.94 -26.34
C ARG A 52 -35.06 -7.46 -27.73
N TYR A 53 -34.30 -8.44 -28.22
CA TYR A 53 -34.58 -9.08 -29.51
C TYR A 53 -35.99 -9.68 -29.56
N ALA A 54 -36.40 -10.39 -28.51
CA ALA A 54 -37.74 -10.97 -28.40
C ALA A 54 -38.84 -9.92 -28.50
N LYS A 55 -38.71 -8.85 -27.72
CA LYS A 55 -39.69 -7.76 -27.65
C LYS A 55 -39.83 -7.03 -28.99
N GLU A 56 -38.71 -6.66 -29.62
CA GLU A 56 -38.69 -5.93 -30.89
C GLU A 56 -39.28 -6.75 -32.05
N ASN A 57 -39.03 -8.06 -32.06
CA ASN A 57 -39.53 -8.96 -33.11
C ASN A 57 -40.90 -9.55 -32.79
N LYS A 58 -41.50 -9.19 -31.64
CA LYS A 58 -42.79 -9.72 -31.15
C LYS A 58 -42.80 -11.26 -31.08
N VAL A 59 -41.69 -11.84 -30.65
CA VAL A 59 -41.53 -13.29 -30.48
C VAL A 59 -41.33 -13.63 -29.02
N SER A 60 -41.64 -14.88 -28.64
CA SER A 60 -41.32 -15.38 -27.30
C SER A 60 -39.80 -15.40 -27.09
N PHE A 61 -39.33 -15.41 -25.84
CA PHE A 61 -37.89 -15.54 -25.55
C PHE A 61 -37.30 -16.83 -26.15
N ALA A 62 -38.01 -17.95 -26.04
CA ALA A 62 -37.61 -19.22 -26.65
C ALA A 62 -37.55 -19.14 -28.19
N GLU A 63 -38.40 -18.32 -28.81
CA GLU A 63 -38.38 -18.12 -30.26
C GLU A 63 -37.37 -17.06 -30.71
N ALA A 64 -37.07 -16.07 -29.87
CA ALA A 64 -35.94 -15.16 -30.04
C ALA A 64 -34.62 -15.93 -30.04
N GLN A 65 -34.47 -16.88 -29.11
CA GLN A 65 -33.37 -17.83 -29.11
C GLN A 65 -33.32 -18.54 -30.46
N ARG A 66 -34.32 -19.38 -30.82
CA ARG A 66 -34.35 -20.13 -32.10
C ARG A 66 -34.16 -19.32 -33.38
N ARG A 67 -34.67 -18.08 -33.43
CA ARG A 67 -34.54 -17.22 -34.62
C ARG A 67 -33.14 -16.63 -34.75
N LEU A 68 -32.45 -16.36 -33.65
CA LEU A 68 -31.02 -16.07 -33.67
C LEU A 68 -30.21 -17.32 -34.10
N GLU A 69 -30.61 -18.52 -33.65
CA GLU A 69 -29.94 -19.81 -34.01
C GLU A 69 -29.94 -20.09 -35.52
N LYS A 70 -31.07 -19.86 -36.22
CA LYS A 70 -31.18 -20.15 -37.67
C LYS A 70 -30.63 -19.05 -38.58
N ALA A 71 -30.61 -17.80 -38.11
CA ALA A 71 -30.26 -16.66 -38.94
C ALA A 71 -28.73 -16.43 -39.05
N GLU A 72 -27.95 -16.81 -38.03
CA GLU A 72 -26.49 -16.56 -38.02
C GLU A 72 -25.68 -17.59 -38.82
N ILE A 73 -26.11 -18.85 -38.92
CA ILE A 73 -25.31 -19.92 -39.58
C ILE A 73 -25.23 -19.70 -41.10
N GLY A 74 -26.33 -19.35 -41.77
CA GLY A 74 -26.35 -19.18 -43.23
C GLY A 74 -25.83 -17.82 -43.70
N GLU A 75 -26.18 -16.73 -42.98
CA GLU A 75 -25.88 -15.36 -43.42
C GLU A 75 -24.42 -14.94 -43.10
N LEU A 76 -23.80 -15.49 -42.05
CA LEU A 76 -22.40 -15.18 -41.69
C LEU A 76 -21.42 -15.86 -42.66
N GLU A 77 -21.68 -17.11 -43.07
CA GLU A 77 -20.90 -17.82 -44.10
C GLU A 77 -21.05 -17.13 -45.48
N GLU A 78 -22.26 -16.74 -45.87
CA GLU A 78 -22.49 -15.98 -47.12
C GLU A 78 -21.85 -14.58 -47.10
N PHE A 79 -21.84 -13.90 -45.95
CA PHE A 79 -21.21 -12.59 -45.82
C PHE A 79 -19.68 -12.67 -45.89
N ILE A 80 -19.06 -13.65 -45.21
CA ILE A 80 -17.62 -13.92 -45.30
C ILE A 80 -17.24 -14.30 -46.74
N ALA A 81 -18.06 -15.09 -47.43
CA ALA A 81 -17.85 -15.42 -48.85
C ALA A 81 -17.98 -14.19 -49.77
N LYS A 82 -18.99 -13.33 -49.55
CA LYS A 82 -19.22 -12.10 -50.34
C LYS A 82 -18.18 -11.02 -50.13
N VAL A 83 -17.72 -10.81 -48.89
CA VAL A 83 -16.64 -9.86 -48.57
C VAL A 83 -15.34 -10.29 -49.24
N ASN A 84 -15.06 -11.59 -49.29
CA ASN A 84 -13.90 -12.13 -50.01
C ASN A 84 -14.05 -12.09 -51.54
N GLN A 85 -15.27 -12.19 -52.08
CA GLN A 85 -15.54 -12.11 -53.53
C GLN A 85 -15.60 -10.67 -54.09
N HIS A 86 -15.94 -9.67 -53.28
CA HIS A 86 -16.25 -8.31 -53.75
C HIS A 86 -15.40 -7.20 -53.10
N MET A 87 -14.13 -7.47 -52.79
CA MET A 87 -13.16 -6.38 -52.55
C MET A 87 -13.03 -5.53 -53.83
N GLY A 88 -13.89 -4.53 -54.01
CA GLY A 88 -13.76 -3.54 -55.08
C GLY A 88 -15.04 -2.86 -55.60
N GLU A 89 -16.24 -3.45 -55.47
CA GLU A 89 -17.43 -2.88 -56.12
C GLU A 89 -18.65 -2.75 -55.20
N TYR A 90 -19.35 -1.63 -55.34
CA TYR A 90 -20.31 -1.08 -54.39
C TYR A 90 -21.75 -1.55 -54.64
N ASN A 91 -22.51 -1.56 -53.53
CA ASN A 91 -23.96 -1.57 -53.36
C ASN A 91 -24.73 -2.91 -53.21
N LEU A 92 -25.04 -3.22 -51.96
CA LEU A 92 -26.08 -4.14 -51.50
C LEU A 92 -26.87 -3.37 -50.41
N GLU A 93 -28.01 -2.76 -50.73
CA GLU A 93 -28.65 -1.81 -49.80
C GLU A 93 -29.93 -2.30 -49.09
N LEU A 94 -30.54 -3.43 -49.46
CA LEU A 94 -31.84 -3.82 -48.88
C LEU A 94 -31.86 -5.16 -48.10
N ASN A 95 -31.12 -6.20 -48.51
CA ASN A 95 -30.88 -7.37 -47.63
C ASN A 95 -29.79 -7.11 -46.57
N ASN A 96 -28.99 -6.06 -46.77
CA ASN A 96 -27.97 -5.64 -45.84
C ASN A 96 -28.52 -4.88 -44.63
N MET A 97 -29.74 -4.33 -44.63
CA MET A 97 -30.23 -3.58 -43.47
C MET A 97 -30.51 -4.50 -42.26
N SER A 98 -31.09 -5.68 -42.50
CA SER A 98 -31.32 -6.72 -41.48
C SER A 98 -29.99 -7.24 -40.92
N ILE A 99 -29.06 -7.61 -41.80
CA ILE A 99 -27.73 -8.12 -41.46
C ILE A 99 -26.90 -7.05 -40.76
N LYS A 100 -26.85 -5.82 -41.29
CA LYS A 100 -26.19 -4.67 -40.68
C LYS A 100 -26.80 -4.34 -39.31
N ALA A 101 -28.11 -4.40 -39.16
CA ALA A 101 -28.76 -4.23 -37.85
C ALA A 101 -28.43 -5.36 -36.87
N ARG A 102 -28.21 -6.59 -37.34
CA ARG A 102 -27.76 -7.74 -36.53
C ARG A 102 -26.29 -7.59 -36.11
N ILE A 103 -25.39 -7.30 -37.06
CA ILE A 103 -23.97 -7.00 -36.81
C ILE A 103 -23.84 -5.83 -35.83
N THR A 104 -24.63 -4.77 -36.02
CA THR A 104 -24.62 -3.61 -35.11
C THR A 104 -25.04 -4.00 -33.69
N ARG A 105 -26.01 -4.91 -33.54
CA ARG A 105 -26.46 -5.40 -32.22
C ARG A 105 -25.42 -6.30 -31.55
N TYR A 106 -24.77 -7.18 -32.30
CA TYR A 106 -23.66 -7.99 -31.79
C TYR A 106 -22.47 -7.12 -31.38
N GLN A 107 -22.09 -6.15 -32.22
CA GLN A 107 -21.07 -5.16 -31.89
C GLN A 107 -21.45 -4.35 -30.63
N ALA A 108 -22.74 -4.00 -30.47
CA ALA A 108 -23.21 -3.33 -29.27
C ALA A 108 -23.13 -4.21 -28.01
N LEU A 109 -23.35 -5.53 -28.15
CA LEU A 109 -23.15 -6.51 -27.08
C LEU A 109 -21.66 -6.61 -26.71
N GLU A 110 -20.79 -6.78 -27.70
CA GLU A 110 -19.33 -6.80 -27.48
C GLU A 110 -18.85 -5.53 -26.79
N LYS A 111 -19.33 -4.35 -27.21
CA LYS A 111 -18.99 -3.07 -26.58
C LYS A 111 -19.49 -2.95 -25.14
N GLN A 112 -20.65 -3.51 -24.80
CA GLN A 112 -21.13 -3.54 -23.42
C GLN A 112 -20.25 -4.46 -22.55
N ILE A 113 -19.86 -5.64 -23.06
CA ILE A 113 -18.94 -6.54 -22.37
C ILE A 113 -17.56 -5.88 -22.19
N ASP A 114 -17.05 -5.26 -23.25
CA ASP A 114 -15.80 -4.53 -23.26
C ASP A 114 -15.80 -3.41 -22.21
N ALA A 115 -16.89 -2.65 -22.10
CA ALA A 115 -17.03 -1.61 -21.07
C ALA A 115 -17.01 -2.16 -19.64
N ILE A 116 -17.66 -3.31 -19.39
CA ILE A 116 -17.63 -3.98 -18.08
C ILE A 116 -16.21 -4.44 -17.74
N LEU A 117 -15.52 -5.07 -18.71
CA LEU A 117 -14.13 -5.48 -18.54
C LEU A 117 -13.20 -4.27 -18.38
N GLN A 118 -13.43 -3.18 -19.10
CA GLN A 118 -12.67 -1.94 -18.98
C GLN A 118 -12.76 -1.40 -17.56
N ARG A 119 -13.96 -1.36 -16.97
CA ARG A 119 -14.16 -0.95 -15.58
C ARG A 119 -13.41 -1.86 -14.60
N LEU A 120 -13.60 -3.18 -14.73
CA LEU A 120 -12.95 -4.18 -13.87
C LEU A 120 -11.42 -4.02 -13.91
N TYR A 121 -10.83 -3.95 -15.10
CA TYR A 121 -9.38 -3.97 -15.25
C TYR A 121 -8.74 -2.59 -15.05
N ALA A 122 -9.36 -1.50 -15.47
CA ALA A 122 -8.77 -0.17 -15.31
C ALA A 122 -8.92 0.36 -13.87
N ILE A 123 -10.11 0.19 -13.26
CA ILE A 123 -10.41 0.79 -11.96
C ILE A 123 -10.13 -0.21 -10.85
N ASP A 124 -10.84 -1.34 -10.87
CA ASP A 124 -10.78 -2.29 -9.74
C ASP A 124 -9.46 -3.04 -9.68
N TYR A 125 -8.82 -3.25 -10.84
CA TYR A 125 -7.54 -3.94 -10.91
C TYR A 125 -6.33 -2.99 -10.99
N GLN A 126 -6.17 -2.23 -12.08
CA GLN A 126 -4.98 -1.41 -12.27
C GLN A 126 -4.88 -0.28 -11.26
N TYR A 127 -5.84 0.66 -11.24
CA TYR A 127 -5.76 1.84 -10.39
C TYR A 127 -5.63 1.48 -8.89
N LYS A 128 -6.55 0.66 -8.37
CA LYS A 128 -6.49 0.23 -6.96
C LYS A 128 -5.28 -0.65 -6.66
N GLY A 129 -4.84 -1.46 -7.61
CA GLY A 129 -3.64 -2.28 -7.48
C GLY A 129 -2.38 -1.41 -7.36
N GLU A 130 -2.23 -0.40 -8.23
CA GLU A 130 -1.13 0.56 -8.18
C GLU A 130 -1.11 1.34 -6.86
N GLU A 131 -2.26 1.81 -6.37
CA GLU A 131 -2.34 2.47 -5.06
C GLU A 131 -1.94 1.52 -3.91
N THR A 132 -2.41 0.26 -3.95
CA THR A 132 -2.01 -0.76 -2.97
C THR A 132 -0.50 -1.01 -3.01
N LEU A 133 0.11 -1.12 -4.20
CA LEU A 133 1.55 -1.28 -4.36
C LEU A 133 2.31 -0.07 -3.80
N LYS A 134 1.82 1.15 -4.02
CA LYS A 134 2.43 2.37 -3.44
C LYS A 134 2.39 2.35 -1.90
N GLU A 135 1.27 1.93 -1.31
CA GLU A 135 1.17 1.81 0.14
C GLU A 135 2.07 0.71 0.72
N VAL A 136 2.22 -0.40 -0.01
CA VAL A 136 3.10 -1.51 0.38
C VAL A 136 4.56 -1.10 0.30
N TYR A 137 4.96 -0.36 -0.74
CA TYR A 137 6.30 0.21 -0.86
C TYR A 137 6.62 1.11 0.34
N LYS A 138 5.75 2.10 0.61
CA LYS A 138 5.91 3.06 1.70
C LYS A 138 6.06 2.34 3.04
N ASP A 139 5.16 1.39 3.33
CA ASP A 139 5.19 0.64 4.57
C ASP A 139 6.46 -0.21 4.70
N SER A 140 6.91 -0.87 3.63
CA SER A 140 8.15 -1.65 3.64
C SER A 140 9.38 -0.77 3.90
N TYR A 141 9.49 0.35 3.17
CA TYR A 141 10.59 1.30 3.31
C TYR A 141 10.68 1.85 4.74
N TYR A 142 9.59 2.43 5.25
CA TYR A 142 9.57 3.06 6.56
C TYR A 142 9.71 2.05 7.70
N ARG A 143 9.13 0.84 7.60
CA ARG A 143 9.35 -0.19 8.62
C ARG A 143 10.78 -0.72 8.61
N THR A 144 11.39 -0.89 7.44
CA THR A 144 12.78 -1.33 7.35
C THR A 144 13.68 -0.31 8.03
N TRP A 145 13.50 0.97 7.71
CA TRP A 145 14.24 2.06 8.31
C TRP A 145 13.99 2.15 9.83
N PHE A 146 12.74 2.08 10.29
CA PHE A 146 12.40 2.00 11.71
C PHE A 146 13.11 0.83 12.42
N ASN A 147 13.20 -0.34 11.79
CA ASN A 147 13.88 -1.49 12.39
C ASN A 147 15.40 -1.28 12.48
N ILE A 148 16.00 -0.58 11.51
CA ILE A 148 17.41 -0.20 11.55
C ILE A 148 17.69 0.85 12.61
N ASP A 149 16.84 1.87 12.71
CA ASP A 149 16.83 2.84 13.81
C ASP A 149 16.77 2.16 15.16
N GLN A 150 15.89 1.17 15.31
CA GLN A 150 15.75 0.42 16.56
C GLN A 150 16.99 -0.43 16.87
N TYR A 151 17.71 -0.91 15.86
CA TYR A 151 18.90 -1.74 16.01
C TYR A 151 20.16 -0.93 16.31
N ARG A 152 20.43 0.14 15.53
CA ARG A 152 21.61 1.00 15.69
C ARG A 152 21.43 2.05 16.78
N GLY A 153 20.18 2.39 17.09
CA GLY A 153 19.84 3.42 18.07
C GLY A 153 20.17 4.85 17.59
N PHE A 154 20.54 5.03 16.33
CA PHE A 154 20.91 6.28 15.69
C PHE A 154 19.84 6.67 14.67
N HIS A 155 19.53 7.96 14.55
CA HIS A 155 18.51 8.51 13.66
C HIS A 155 19.15 9.56 12.76
N GLN A 156 19.06 9.37 11.45
CA GLN A 156 19.39 10.38 10.44
C GLN A 156 18.12 11.13 10.00
N GLU A 157 18.24 12.33 9.41
CA GLU A 157 17.06 12.95 8.80
C GLU A 157 16.58 12.09 7.62
N PHE A 158 15.27 11.85 7.58
CA PHE A 158 14.64 11.01 6.57
C PHE A 158 14.72 11.62 5.18
N ALA A 159 15.25 10.85 4.23
CA ALA A 159 14.88 11.05 2.84
C ALA A 159 13.39 10.70 2.68
N GLN A 160 12.56 11.72 2.42
CA GLN A 160 11.17 11.50 2.04
C GLN A 160 11.14 10.66 0.76
N ILE A 161 10.22 9.68 0.70
CA ILE A 161 10.03 8.88 -0.50
C ILE A 161 9.59 9.81 -1.63
N ASN A 162 10.39 9.86 -2.71
CA ASN A 162 9.99 10.51 -3.95
C ASN A 162 8.86 9.68 -4.60
N PRO A 163 7.65 10.23 -4.77
CA PRO A 163 6.54 9.49 -5.37
C PRO A 163 6.87 8.95 -6.77
N ARG A 164 7.72 9.66 -7.53
CA ARG A 164 8.16 9.25 -8.87
C ARG A 164 8.91 7.93 -8.86
N THR A 165 9.72 7.69 -7.83
CA THR A 165 10.49 6.44 -7.69
C THR A 165 9.56 5.23 -7.59
N ILE A 166 8.42 5.37 -6.91
CA ILE A 166 7.45 4.27 -6.80
C ILE A 166 6.78 4.01 -8.16
N ASP A 167 6.37 5.06 -8.86
CA ASP A 167 5.76 4.93 -10.19
C ASP A 167 6.74 4.30 -11.21
N GLU A 168 8.03 4.63 -11.13
CA GLU A 168 9.09 4.01 -11.93
C GLU A 168 9.25 2.53 -11.62
N LEU A 169 9.21 2.14 -10.34
CA LEU A 169 9.27 0.72 -9.93
C LEU A 169 8.06 -0.07 -10.40
N ILE A 170 6.85 0.48 -10.34
CA ILE A 170 5.63 -0.18 -10.84
C ILE A 170 5.69 -0.37 -12.38
N ARG A 171 6.35 0.56 -13.08
CA ARG A 171 6.59 0.48 -14.53
C ARG A 171 7.80 -0.36 -14.90
N TYR A 172 8.60 -0.79 -13.92
CA TYR A 172 9.83 -1.52 -14.20
C TYR A 172 9.52 -2.95 -14.66
N PRO A 173 10.02 -3.38 -15.83
CA PRO A 173 9.63 -4.66 -16.41
C PRO A 173 10.45 -5.84 -15.85
N PHE A 174 10.51 -6.02 -14.53
CA PHE A 174 11.43 -6.99 -13.89
C PHE A 174 11.22 -8.46 -14.32
N ASN A 175 10.06 -8.77 -14.90
CA ASN A 175 9.74 -10.09 -15.44
C ASN A 175 9.23 -10.01 -16.90
N GLY A 176 9.85 -9.12 -17.70
CA GLY A 176 9.63 -8.99 -19.15
C GLY A 176 8.48 -8.08 -19.60
N ALA A 177 7.69 -7.55 -18.68
CA ALA A 177 6.63 -6.57 -18.92
C ALA A 177 6.40 -5.74 -17.64
N ASP A 178 5.75 -4.59 -17.72
CA ASP A 178 5.29 -3.86 -16.55
C ASP A 178 3.92 -4.35 -16.05
N PHE A 179 3.51 -3.87 -14.87
CA PHE A 179 2.25 -4.26 -14.24
C PHE A 179 1.02 -3.97 -15.12
N SER A 180 0.93 -2.76 -15.69
CA SER A 180 -0.20 -2.33 -16.51
C SER A 180 -0.30 -3.16 -17.78
N SER A 181 0.82 -3.36 -18.48
CA SER A 181 0.87 -4.17 -19.70
C SER A 181 0.35 -5.60 -19.46
N ARG A 182 0.69 -6.22 -18.32
CA ARG A 182 0.17 -7.56 -17.96
C ARG A 182 -1.34 -7.56 -17.71
N ILE A 183 -1.85 -6.55 -17.03
CA ILE A 183 -3.30 -6.36 -16.78
C ILE A 183 -4.05 -6.22 -18.11
N TRP A 184 -3.58 -5.36 -19.01
CA TRP A 184 -4.23 -5.15 -20.32
C TRP A 184 -4.17 -6.38 -21.21
N LYS A 185 -3.05 -7.11 -21.21
CA LYS A 185 -2.94 -8.40 -21.90
C LYS A 185 -3.98 -9.40 -21.37
N GLN A 186 -4.15 -9.47 -20.05
CA GLN A 186 -5.13 -10.34 -19.43
C GLN A 186 -6.57 -9.94 -19.80
N LYS A 187 -6.88 -8.64 -19.78
CA LYS A 187 -8.18 -8.10 -20.20
C LYS A 187 -8.51 -8.46 -21.64
N ASN A 188 -7.57 -8.25 -22.55
CA ASN A 188 -7.78 -8.51 -23.97
C ASN A 188 -8.00 -10.00 -24.23
N HIS A 189 -7.23 -10.86 -23.55
CA HIS A 189 -7.47 -12.30 -23.59
C HIS A 189 -8.83 -12.68 -23.00
N MET A 190 -9.27 -12.04 -21.93
CA MET A 190 -10.60 -12.28 -21.36
C MET A 190 -11.71 -11.89 -22.34
N LEU A 191 -11.63 -10.72 -22.96
CA LEU A 191 -12.58 -10.27 -23.97
C LEU A 191 -12.65 -11.25 -25.14
N GLN A 192 -11.49 -11.64 -25.68
CA GLN A 192 -11.40 -12.63 -26.75
C GLN A 192 -12.10 -13.94 -26.36
N GLN A 193 -11.80 -14.49 -25.19
CA GLN A 193 -12.41 -15.74 -24.73
C GLN A 193 -13.93 -15.63 -24.52
N LEU A 194 -14.43 -14.49 -24.05
CA LEU A 194 -15.87 -14.28 -23.89
C LEU A 194 -16.54 -14.17 -25.26
N THR A 195 -15.98 -13.36 -26.17
CA THR A 195 -16.44 -13.21 -27.55
C THR A 195 -16.50 -14.56 -28.26
N GLU A 196 -15.44 -15.36 -28.21
CA GLU A 196 -15.39 -16.71 -28.82
C GLU A 196 -16.51 -17.62 -28.30
N SER A 197 -16.78 -17.61 -26.99
CA SER A 197 -17.86 -18.40 -26.42
C SER A 197 -19.24 -17.93 -26.84
N ILE A 198 -19.44 -16.61 -26.92
CA ILE A 198 -20.70 -16.03 -27.38
C ILE A 198 -20.91 -16.39 -28.85
N THR A 199 -19.91 -16.20 -29.72
CA THR A 199 -19.97 -16.58 -31.13
C THR A 199 -20.26 -18.06 -31.30
N THR A 200 -19.56 -18.92 -30.57
CA THR A 200 -19.80 -20.37 -30.64
C THR A 200 -21.22 -20.72 -30.21
N MET A 201 -21.70 -20.12 -29.12
CA MET A 201 -23.07 -20.33 -28.64
C MET A 201 -24.09 -19.87 -29.67
N LEU A 202 -23.88 -18.72 -30.31
CA LEU A 202 -24.78 -18.20 -31.35
C LEU A 202 -24.77 -19.08 -32.61
N VAL A 203 -23.58 -19.46 -33.10
CA VAL A 203 -23.41 -20.35 -34.27
C VAL A 203 -24.01 -21.73 -34.02
N GLN A 204 -23.89 -22.27 -32.81
CA GLN A 204 -24.47 -23.58 -32.48
C GLN A 204 -25.95 -23.50 -32.10
N GLY A 205 -26.47 -22.29 -31.97
CA GLY A 205 -27.81 -22.04 -31.49
C GLY A 205 -28.07 -22.59 -30.09
N ARG A 206 -27.10 -22.48 -29.18
CA ARG A 206 -27.26 -22.96 -27.80
C ARG A 206 -27.94 -21.89 -26.94
N ASN A 207 -28.65 -22.34 -25.91
CA ASN A 207 -29.23 -21.44 -24.93
C ASN A 207 -28.10 -20.65 -24.19
N PRO A 208 -28.19 -19.32 -24.00
CA PRO A 208 -27.18 -18.50 -23.32
C PRO A 208 -26.89 -18.90 -21.87
N GLN A 209 -27.84 -19.51 -21.17
CA GLN A 209 -27.63 -20.06 -19.83
C GLN A 209 -26.54 -21.16 -19.84
N THR A 210 -26.26 -21.80 -20.99
CA THR A 210 -25.14 -22.73 -21.12
C THR A 210 -23.76 -22.06 -20.99
N LEU A 211 -23.68 -20.73 -21.17
CA LEU A 211 -22.45 -19.97 -20.93
C LEU A 211 -22.14 -19.78 -19.45
N ALA A 212 -23.07 -20.12 -18.54
CA ALA A 212 -22.91 -19.90 -17.11
C ALA A 212 -21.66 -20.57 -16.54
N GLU A 213 -21.50 -21.86 -16.80
CA GLU A 213 -20.38 -22.66 -16.31
C GLU A 213 -19.07 -22.31 -16.99
N ASP A 214 -19.09 -22.06 -18.30
CA ASP A 214 -17.89 -21.66 -19.05
C ASP A 214 -17.35 -20.31 -18.56
N PHE A 215 -18.24 -19.33 -18.38
CA PHE A 215 -17.85 -18.03 -17.86
C PHE A 215 -17.36 -18.15 -16.43
N ALA A 216 -18.05 -18.91 -15.56
CA ALA A 216 -17.58 -19.14 -14.20
C ALA A 216 -16.15 -19.69 -14.16
N ARG A 217 -15.82 -20.65 -15.04
CA ARG A 217 -14.46 -21.21 -15.17
C ARG A 217 -13.45 -20.17 -15.67
N LYS A 218 -13.79 -19.39 -16.71
CA LYS A 218 -12.92 -18.34 -17.27
C LYS A 218 -12.63 -17.23 -16.26
N PHE A 219 -13.67 -16.73 -15.59
CA PHE A 219 -13.55 -15.73 -14.52
C PHE A 219 -12.69 -16.25 -13.37
N LYS A 220 -12.91 -17.48 -12.89
CA LYS A 220 -12.09 -18.09 -11.83
C LYS A 220 -10.61 -18.19 -12.23
N THR A 221 -10.35 -18.52 -13.50
CA THR A 221 -8.97 -18.61 -14.02
C THR A 221 -8.32 -17.23 -14.05
N LYS A 222 -9.03 -16.20 -14.56
CA LYS A 222 -8.51 -14.82 -14.59
C LYS A 222 -8.35 -14.20 -13.22
N GLU A 223 -9.26 -14.47 -12.29
CA GLU A 223 -9.14 -14.08 -10.88
C GLU A 223 -7.86 -14.67 -10.26
N TYR A 224 -7.59 -15.96 -10.48
CA TYR A 224 -6.39 -16.60 -9.95
C TYR A 224 -5.09 -16.09 -10.58
N GLU A 225 -5.08 -15.90 -11.90
CA GLU A 225 -3.97 -15.25 -12.60
C GLU A 225 -3.74 -13.83 -12.05
N ALA A 226 -4.82 -13.09 -11.74
CA ALA A 226 -4.75 -11.75 -11.20
C ALA A 226 -4.14 -11.74 -9.79
N TYR A 227 -4.56 -12.69 -8.94
CA TYR A 227 -3.95 -12.90 -7.63
C TYR A 227 -2.45 -13.20 -7.73
N ARG A 228 -2.06 -14.10 -8.64
CA ARG A 228 -0.65 -14.44 -8.86
C ARG A 228 0.19 -13.23 -9.26
N LEU A 229 -0.32 -12.43 -10.20
CA LEU A 229 0.36 -11.21 -10.62
C LEU A 229 0.49 -10.23 -9.46
N LEU A 230 -0.62 -9.92 -8.80
CA LEU A 230 -0.65 -8.98 -7.68
C LEU A 230 0.32 -9.39 -6.55
N HIS A 231 0.33 -10.66 -6.17
CA HIS A 231 1.26 -11.15 -5.15
C HIS A 231 2.72 -11.01 -5.61
N THR A 232 3.02 -11.33 -6.86
CA THR A 232 4.41 -11.29 -7.37
C THR A 232 4.94 -9.85 -7.46
N GLU A 233 4.11 -8.93 -7.94
CA GLU A 233 4.41 -7.49 -7.98
C GLU A 233 4.55 -6.92 -6.57
N SER A 234 3.70 -7.36 -5.64
CA SER A 234 3.80 -6.93 -4.23
C SER A 234 5.08 -7.41 -3.57
N SER A 235 5.48 -8.68 -3.77
CA SER A 235 6.77 -9.17 -3.28
C SER A 235 7.93 -8.36 -3.84
N PHE A 236 7.91 -8.05 -5.14
CA PHE A 236 8.90 -7.18 -5.76
C PHE A 236 8.94 -5.80 -5.08
N ILE A 237 7.79 -5.14 -4.94
CA ILE A 237 7.69 -3.81 -4.37
C ILE A 237 8.10 -3.76 -2.88
N ILE A 238 7.75 -4.78 -2.09
CA ILE A 238 8.21 -4.91 -0.69
C ILE A 238 9.73 -4.93 -0.64
N GLU A 239 10.36 -5.81 -1.42
CA GLU A 239 11.81 -6.00 -1.41
C GLU A 239 12.53 -4.78 -1.99
N GLN A 240 11.96 -4.06 -2.96
CA GLN A 240 12.50 -2.78 -3.43
C GLN A 240 12.43 -1.70 -2.36
N GLY A 241 11.35 -1.65 -1.57
CA GLY A 241 11.26 -0.74 -0.41
C GLY A 241 12.32 -1.05 0.64
N THR A 242 12.56 -2.34 0.92
CA THR A 242 13.65 -2.78 1.82
C THR A 242 15.02 -2.41 1.27
N LEU A 243 15.28 -2.64 -0.02
CA LEU A 243 16.55 -2.31 -0.67
C LEU A 243 16.84 -0.81 -0.66
N ALA A 244 15.82 0.00 -0.94
CA ALA A 244 15.93 1.45 -0.87
C ALA A 244 16.29 1.90 0.55
N ALA A 245 15.64 1.35 1.58
CA ALA A 245 15.97 1.65 2.96
C ALA A 245 17.41 1.23 3.34
N TYR A 246 17.91 0.10 2.81
CA TYR A 246 19.31 -0.31 2.99
C TYR A 246 20.29 0.68 2.39
N LYS A 247 20.03 1.16 1.17
CA LYS A 247 20.87 2.15 0.49
C LYS A 247 20.91 3.47 1.25
N GLU A 248 19.76 3.97 1.67
CA GLU A 248 19.64 5.24 2.41
C GLU A 248 20.33 5.18 3.78
N ASP A 249 20.20 4.06 4.50
CA ASP A 249 20.87 3.89 5.81
C ASP A 249 22.37 3.52 5.69
N GLY A 250 22.86 3.27 4.47
CA GLY A 250 24.26 2.92 4.22
C GLY A 250 24.63 1.48 4.60
N VAL A 251 23.64 0.57 4.67
CA VAL A 251 23.88 -0.86 4.81
C VAL A 251 24.72 -1.34 3.62
N LYS A 252 25.82 -2.06 3.88
CA LYS A 252 26.73 -2.53 2.82
C LYS A 252 26.39 -3.91 2.30
N LYS A 253 25.96 -4.82 3.17
CA LYS A 253 25.65 -6.20 2.85
C LYS A 253 24.28 -6.59 3.36
N TYR A 254 23.62 -7.51 2.65
CA TYR A 254 22.41 -8.16 3.11
C TYR A 254 22.58 -9.67 3.07
N GLN A 255 21.80 -10.37 3.89
CA GLN A 255 21.70 -11.81 3.91
C GLN A 255 20.30 -12.23 3.44
N ILE A 256 20.24 -13.25 2.59
CA ILE A 256 18.98 -13.84 2.14
C ILE A 256 18.34 -14.64 3.28
N VAL A 257 17.04 -14.43 3.49
CA VAL A 257 16.20 -15.21 4.41
C VAL A 257 15.05 -15.80 3.62
N ALA A 258 15.18 -17.06 3.25
CA ALA A 258 14.08 -17.82 2.69
C ALA A 258 13.05 -18.13 3.79
N THR A 259 11.77 -18.06 3.45
CA THR A 259 10.76 -18.66 4.33
C THR A 259 11.11 -20.14 4.48
N LEU A 260 11.23 -20.69 5.70
CA LEU A 260 11.55 -22.11 5.91
C LEU A 260 10.28 -22.96 6.06
N ASP A 261 9.43 -22.98 5.03
CA ASP A 261 8.24 -23.85 4.99
C ASP A 261 8.27 -24.86 3.82
N MET A 262 7.37 -25.85 3.85
CA MET A 262 7.28 -26.88 2.80
C MET A 262 6.92 -26.33 1.40
N ARG A 263 6.53 -25.04 1.30
CA ARG A 263 6.18 -24.36 0.04
C ARG A 263 7.32 -23.50 -0.50
N THR A 264 8.46 -23.51 0.16
CA THR A 264 9.69 -22.84 -0.28
C THR A 264 10.21 -23.55 -1.53
N SER A 265 10.60 -22.81 -2.56
CA SER A 265 11.16 -23.41 -3.77
C SER A 265 12.61 -23.88 -3.54
N ASP A 266 13.10 -24.76 -4.40
CA ASP A 266 14.52 -25.17 -4.38
C ASP A 266 15.46 -23.99 -4.59
N ILE A 267 15.08 -23.04 -5.47
CA ILE A 267 15.84 -21.81 -5.72
C ILE A 267 15.97 -21.01 -4.42
N CYS A 268 14.84 -20.75 -3.75
CA CYS A 268 14.83 -20.02 -2.48
C CYS A 268 15.65 -20.72 -1.40
N ARG A 269 15.54 -22.06 -1.28
CA ARG A 269 16.36 -22.84 -0.34
C ARG A 269 17.86 -22.74 -0.63
N SER A 270 18.22 -22.75 -1.92
CA SER A 270 19.62 -22.69 -2.34
C SER A 270 20.26 -21.31 -2.11
N GLU A 271 19.45 -20.25 -2.09
CA GLU A 271 19.89 -18.89 -1.80
C GLU A 271 19.89 -18.57 -0.30
N ASP A 272 19.20 -19.36 0.53
CA ASP A 272 19.05 -19.09 1.96
C ASP A 272 20.39 -18.96 2.68
N GLY A 273 20.54 -17.90 3.47
CA GLY A 273 21.75 -17.61 4.23
C GLY A 273 22.92 -17.03 3.43
N LYS A 274 22.84 -16.91 2.10
CA LYS A 274 23.88 -16.25 1.30
C LYS A 274 23.90 -14.74 1.56
N ILE A 275 25.10 -14.16 1.44
CA ILE A 275 25.36 -12.74 1.71
C ILE A 275 25.84 -12.08 0.42
N TYR A 276 25.30 -10.90 0.12
CA TYR A 276 25.60 -10.12 -1.07
C TYR A 276 25.72 -8.63 -0.74
N ASP A 277 26.38 -7.89 -1.62
CA ASP A 277 26.52 -6.44 -1.50
C ASP A 277 25.25 -5.71 -1.96
N VAL A 278 24.83 -4.70 -1.20
CA VAL A 278 23.62 -3.89 -1.46
C VAL A 278 23.70 -3.17 -2.81
N ASP A 279 24.89 -2.70 -3.18
CA ASP A 279 25.13 -1.98 -4.43
C ASP A 279 25.08 -2.89 -5.67
N GLU A 280 25.27 -4.21 -5.49
CA GLU A 280 25.23 -5.23 -6.55
C GLU A 280 23.89 -5.98 -6.60
N ALA A 281 22.89 -5.53 -5.85
CA ALA A 281 21.58 -6.17 -5.77
C ALA A 281 20.87 -6.17 -7.14
N THR A 282 20.60 -7.37 -7.63
CA THR A 282 19.95 -7.67 -8.91
C THR A 282 18.80 -8.64 -8.67
N VAL A 283 17.58 -8.14 -8.91
CA VAL A 283 16.33 -8.90 -8.70
C VAL A 283 16.32 -10.16 -9.57
N GLY A 284 15.97 -11.30 -8.95
CA GLY A 284 15.92 -12.59 -9.60
C GLY A 284 17.26 -13.31 -9.75
N VAL A 285 18.37 -12.66 -9.38
CA VAL A 285 19.73 -13.23 -9.45
C VAL A 285 20.30 -13.42 -8.05
N ASN A 286 20.54 -12.32 -7.34
CA ASN A 286 21.05 -12.33 -5.96
C ASN A 286 20.13 -11.58 -4.99
N TYR A 287 19.01 -11.03 -5.48
CA TYR A 287 18.01 -10.33 -4.68
C TYR A 287 16.58 -10.83 -5.00
N PRO A 288 15.71 -11.04 -3.99
CA PRO A 288 14.34 -11.49 -4.24
C PRO A 288 13.47 -10.40 -4.90
N PRO A 289 12.33 -10.77 -5.51
CA PRO A 289 11.80 -12.12 -5.68
C PRO A 289 12.48 -12.92 -6.81
N TYR A 290 12.63 -14.24 -6.62
CA TYR A 290 13.23 -15.14 -7.62
C TYR A 290 12.24 -15.78 -8.58
N HIS A 291 10.96 -15.85 -8.19
CA HIS A 291 9.92 -16.54 -8.95
C HIS A 291 8.53 -16.02 -8.57
N PRO A 292 7.47 -16.35 -9.34
CA PRO A 292 6.11 -16.05 -8.95
C PRO A 292 5.78 -16.63 -7.57
N PHE A 293 5.02 -15.88 -6.75
CA PHE A 293 4.74 -16.22 -5.34
C PHE A 293 5.97 -16.36 -4.43
N CYS A 294 7.11 -15.76 -4.79
CA CYS A 294 8.28 -15.74 -3.91
C CYS A 294 7.96 -14.99 -2.61
N ARG A 295 8.36 -15.61 -1.49
CA ARG A 295 8.21 -15.10 -0.11
C ARG A 295 9.57 -14.99 0.60
N THR A 296 10.66 -15.15 -0.16
CA THR A 296 12.02 -14.86 0.31
C THR A 296 12.17 -13.37 0.49
N THR A 297 12.86 -13.01 1.56
CA THR A 297 13.14 -11.63 1.94
C THR A 297 14.62 -11.49 2.32
N THR A 298 15.04 -10.30 2.71
CA THR A 298 16.43 -10.01 3.07
C THR A 298 16.55 -9.35 4.44
N VAL A 299 17.69 -9.55 5.10
CA VAL A 299 18.03 -8.87 6.35
C VAL A 299 19.37 -8.16 6.20
N PRO A 300 19.60 -7.01 6.87
CA PRO A 300 20.89 -6.34 6.81
C PRO A 300 21.96 -7.22 7.48
N TYR A 301 23.16 -7.28 6.90
CA TYR A 301 24.30 -8.03 7.42
C TYR A 301 25.41 -7.08 7.89
N TYR A 302 25.83 -7.25 9.14
CA TYR A 302 26.92 -6.50 9.77
C TYR A 302 28.05 -7.47 10.15
N GLU A 303 29.27 -7.21 9.66
CA GLU A 303 30.47 -8.00 9.96
C GLU A 303 30.85 -7.87 11.44
N ASP A 304 30.91 -6.63 11.94
CA ASP A 304 31.18 -6.29 13.34
C ASP A 304 29.90 -5.80 14.03
N ALA A 305 29.30 -6.69 14.83
CA ALA A 305 28.08 -6.35 15.58
C ALA A 305 28.44 -5.76 16.96
N GLU A 306 28.93 -4.52 16.99
CA GLU A 306 28.81 -3.72 18.20
C GLU A 306 27.39 -3.21 18.31
N VAL A 307 26.65 -3.70 19.31
CA VAL A 307 25.32 -3.21 19.64
C VAL A 307 25.48 -1.77 20.13
N GLY A 308 25.21 -0.81 19.25
CA GLY A 308 25.25 0.61 19.59
C GLY A 308 24.23 0.96 20.67
N THR A 309 24.70 1.65 21.70
CA THR A 309 23.81 2.37 22.62
C THR A 309 23.17 3.56 21.90
N ARG A 310 21.95 3.90 22.27
CA ARG A 310 20.98 4.61 21.42
C ARG A 310 21.23 6.12 21.47
N VAL A 311 21.73 6.70 20.40
CA VAL A 311 21.98 8.15 20.28
C VAL A 311 21.75 8.63 18.83
N ALA A 312 20.67 9.37 18.55
CA ALA A 312 20.45 10.27 17.41
C ALA A 312 21.37 11.49 17.47
N ARG A 313 21.42 12.34 16.44
CA ARG A 313 22.26 13.55 16.41
C ARG A 313 21.50 14.74 15.83
N ASP A 314 21.46 15.85 16.55
CA ASP A 314 20.84 17.11 16.12
C ASP A 314 21.68 17.73 14.97
N PRO A 315 21.12 17.98 13.78
CA PRO A 315 21.86 18.49 12.62
C PRO A 315 22.29 19.95 12.76
N VAL A 316 21.65 20.72 13.64
CA VAL A 316 22.00 22.12 13.92
C VAL A 316 23.05 22.21 15.02
N THR A 317 22.96 21.37 16.05
CA THR A 317 23.84 21.45 17.22
C THR A 317 24.94 20.39 17.28
N GLY A 318 24.89 19.37 16.41
CA GLY A 318 25.83 18.26 16.35
C GLY A 318 25.81 17.33 17.55
N ARG A 319 24.88 17.53 18.51
CA ARG A 319 24.79 16.80 19.77
C ARG A 319 23.99 15.53 19.62
N SER A 320 24.46 14.46 20.27
CA SER A 320 23.76 13.20 20.26
C SER A 320 22.60 13.17 21.29
N TYR A 321 21.42 12.64 20.94
CA TYR A 321 20.24 12.49 21.82
C TYR A 321 19.60 11.10 21.69
N GLU A 322 19.05 10.49 22.74
CA GLU A 322 18.56 9.10 22.65
C GLU A 322 17.19 8.97 21.95
N VAL A 323 17.06 8.09 20.94
CA VAL A 323 15.75 7.62 20.40
C VAL A 323 15.21 6.54 21.36
N PRO A 324 13.89 6.22 21.47
CA PRO A 324 13.31 5.34 22.52
C PRO A 324 12.96 3.89 22.08
N ALA A 325 13.26 2.89 22.91
CA ALA A 325 13.26 1.45 22.53
C ALA A 325 11.85 0.87 22.57
N ASN A 326 10.93 1.65 23.14
CA ASN A 326 9.53 1.34 23.40
C ASN A 326 8.58 2.13 22.50
N MET A 327 9.08 2.94 21.56
CA MET A 327 8.27 3.64 20.57
C MET A 327 7.71 2.62 19.58
N THR A 328 6.39 2.64 19.35
CA THR A 328 5.78 1.78 18.32
C THR A 328 6.03 2.36 16.93
N TYR A 329 5.90 1.52 15.89
CA TYR A 329 6.02 1.99 14.50
C TYR A 329 5.01 3.09 14.17
N GLU A 330 3.77 2.97 14.65
CA GLU A 330 2.71 3.98 14.46
C GLU A 330 3.11 5.33 15.06
N GLN A 331 3.53 5.34 16.32
CA GLN A 331 4.01 6.56 16.99
C GLN A 331 5.21 7.19 16.29
N TRP A 332 6.12 6.36 15.79
CA TRP A 332 7.27 6.80 15.04
C TRP A 332 6.86 7.40 13.69
N TYR A 333 5.93 6.76 12.98
CA TYR A 333 5.45 7.20 11.67
C TYR A 333 4.71 8.54 11.78
N ASP A 334 3.87 8.69 12.80
CA ASP A 334 3.10 9.92 13.02
C ASP A 334 4.00 11.11 13.37
N PHE A 335 5.06 10.84 14.15
CA PHE A 335 5.97 11.88 14.60
C PHE A 335 6.94 12.30 13.51
N TYR A 336 7.55 11.34 12.80
CA TYR A 336 8.65 11.62 11.89
C TYR A 336 8.23 11.74 10.42
N ILE A 337 7.13 11.12 10.01
CA ILE A 337 6.71 11.05 8.60
C ILE A 337 5.50 11.96 8.33
N THR A 338 4.42 11.84 9.12
CA THR A 338 3.19 12.64 8.88
C THR A 338 3.19 13.99 9.59
N GLY A 339 3.95 14.10 10.68
CA GLY A 339 3.95 15.26 11.57
C GLY A 339 2.63 15.47 12.31
N GLU A 340 1.73 14.47 12.32
CA GLU A 340 0.42 14.57 12.98
C GLU A 340 0.55 14.80 14.48
N THR A 341 1.54 14.19 15.13
CA THR A 341 1.78 14.41 16.56
C THR A 341 2.25 15.84 16.86
N GLU A 342 3.07 16.43 15.98
CA GLU A 342 3.47 17.82 16.10
C GLU A 342 2.28 18.77 15.86
N LYS A 343 1.43 18.47 14.86
CA LYS A 343 0.19 19.21 14.60
C LYS A 343 -0.75 19.18 15.82
N GLU A 344 -1.04 18.00 16.37
CA GLU A 344 -1.93 17.87 17.54
C GLU A 344 -1.37 18.62 18.75
N PHE A 345 -0.05 18.51 18.99
CA PHE A 345 0.61 19.25 20.05
C PHE A 345 0.45 20.76 19.84
N ASN A 346 0.73 21.24 18.63
CA ASN A 346 0.64 22.66 18.31
C ASN A 346 -0.78 23.18 18.45
N GLU A 347 -1.80 22.48 17.94
CA GLU A 347 -3.21 22.86 18.06
C GLU A 347 -3.66 23.02 19.53
N LYS A 348 -3.17 22.16 20.43
CA LYS A 348 -3.63 22.12 21.83
C LYS A 348 -2.79 22.96 22.79
N ILE A 349 -1.53 23.24 22.46
CA ILE A 349 -0.55 23.85 23.38
C ILE A 349 -0.05 25.21 22.91
N VAL A 350 0.09 25.45 21.61
CA VAL A 350 0.53 26.75 21.08
C VAL A 350 -0.59 27.79 21.22
N GLY A 351 -0.23 29.02 21.56
CA GLY A 351 -1.16 30.11 21.88
C GLY A 351 -1.68 30.10 23.32
N LEU A 352 -1.36 29.07 24.12
CA LEU A 352 -1.66 29.08 25.54
C LEU A 352 -0.84 30.17 26.25
N LYS A 353 -1.48 30.88 27.18
CA LYS A 353 -0.78 31.75 28.13
C LYS A 353 -0.58 31.01 29.45
N THR A 354 0.66 30.96 29.91
CA THR A 354 0.99 30.40 31.22
C THR A 354 0.40 31.25 32.34
N SER A 355 0.33 30.71 33.55
CA SER A 355 -0.17 31.44 34.73
C SER A 355 0.57 32.75 35.04
N ASN A 356 1.83 32.88 34.59
CA ASN A 356 2.63 34.10 34.74
C ASN A 356 2.74 34.93 33.44
N GLY A 357 1.88 34.67 32.44
CA GLY A 357 1.70 35.52 31.27
C GLY A 357 2.63 35.25 30.09
N ILE A 358 3.41 34.17 30.09
CA ILE A 358 4.24 33.77 28.95
C ILE A 358 3.32 33.12 27.90
N GLU A 359 3.38 33.61 26.67
CA GLU A 359 2.67 33.01 25.55
C GLU A 359 3.50 31.88 24.95
N ILE A 360 2.89 30.71 24.77
CA ILE A 360 3.57 29.55 24.19
C ILE A 360 3.54 29.66 22.68
N VAL A 361 4.73 29.80 22.07
CA VAL A 361 4.89 29.98 20.62
C VAL A 361 5.17 28.66 19.91
N GLY A 362 5.66 27.65 20.63
CA GLY A 362 6.01 26.35 20.06
C GLY A 362 6.67 25.42 21.07
N ALA A 363 7.03 24.21 20.64
CA ALA A 363 7.88 23.30 21.38
C ALA A 363 9.04 22.81 20.51
N SER A 364 10.19 22.56 21.15
CA SER A 364 11.28 21.89 20.45
C SER A 364 10.88 20.45 20.09
N LYS A 365 11.40 19.93 18.96
CA LYS A 365 11.19 18.53 18.53
C LYS A 365 11.49 17.55 19.66
N HIS A 366 12.60 17.76 20.37
CA HIS A 366 12.99 16.98 21.55
C HIS A 366 11.96 17.02 22.69
N ALA A 367 11.32 18.16 22.95
CA ALA A 367 10.30 18.25 24.00
C ALA A 367 9.05 17.43 23.64
N ILE A 368 8.63 17.45 22.38
CA ILE A 368 7.49 16.65 21.90
C ILE A 368 7.85 15.15 21.93
N GLU A 369 9.06 14.77 21.51
CA GLU A 369 9.56 13.39 21.62
C GLU A 369 9.48 12.88 23.08
N GLN A 370 9.98 13.67 24.04
CA GLN A 370 9.94 13.32 25.46
C GLN A 370 8.51 13.19 26.02
N ALA A 371 7.56 13.96 25.49
CA ALA A 371 6.14 13.86 25.85
C ALA A 371 5.58 12.49 25.49
N ILE A 372 5.81 12.05 24.26
CA ILE A 372 5.36 10.76 23.72
C ILE A 372 6.00 9.61 24.52
N MET A 373 7.33 9.65 24.68
CA MET A 373 8.10 8.64 25.41
C MET A 373 7.56 8.39 26.81
N ARG A 374 7.31 9.49 27.53
CA ARG A 374 6.89 9.44 28.93
C ARG A 374 5.39 9.34 29.04
N LYS A 375 4.65 9.15 27.92
CA LYS A 375 3.19 9.10 27.87
C LYS A 375 2.57 10.27 28.64
N VAL A 376 3.08 11.47 28.42
CA VAL A 376 2.58 12.68 29.08
C VAL A 376 1.33 13.12 28.31
N PRO A 377 0.13 13.13 28.93
CA PRO A 377 -1.08 13.61 28.30
C PRO A 377 -0.98 15.12 28.09
N LEU A 378 -1.52 15.60 26.97
CA LEU A 378 -1.53 17.01 26.59
C LEU A 378 -2.26 17.85 27.64
N GLU A 379 -3.32 17.30 28.25
CA GLU A 379 -4.06 17.93 29.35
C GLU A 379 -3.16 18.16 30.56
N GLY A 380 -2.24 17.24 30.84
CA GLY A 380 -1.27 17.37 31.93
C GLY A 380 -0.24 18.47 31.67
N ILE A 381 0.16 18.67 30.42
CA ILE A 381 1.05 19.76 29.98
C ILE A 381 0.31 21.10 30.09
N ARG A 382 -0.95 21.15 29.62
CA ARG A 382 -1.82 22.32 29.74
C ARG A 382 -2.05 22.73 31.20
N ASP A 383 -2.35 21.76 32.09
CA ASP A 383 -2.48 22.00 33.53
C ASP A 383 -1.18 22.58 34.10
N ALA A 384 -0.02 21.99 33.76
CA ALA A 384 1.26 22.50 34.26
C ALA A 384 1.52 23.96 33.86
N LEU A 385 1.15 24.36 32.65
CA LEU A 385 1.39 25.71 32.13
C LEU A 385 0.39 26.74 32.68
N MET A 386 -0.91 26.42 32.65
CA MET A 386 -1.98 27.34 33.07
C MET A 386 -2.20 27.35 34.59
N ASN A 387 -2.01 26.20 35.22
CA ASN A 387 -2.34 25.95 36.62
C ASN A 387 -1.18 25.17 37.27
N PRO A 388 0.04 25.72 37.38
CA PRO A 388 1.16 25.02 38.01
C PRO A 388 0.92 24.87 39.52
N LEU A 389 1.36 23.74 40.08
CA LEU A 389 1.59 23.59 41.52
C LEU A 389 2.74 24.50 42.00
N LYS A 390 3.74 24.72 41.14
CA LYS A 390 4.86 25.62 41.42
C LYS A 390 5.51 26.15 40.15
N ILE A 391 5.85 27.43 40.17
CA ILE A 391 6.72 28.06 39.18
C ILE A 391 8.14 28.20 39.76
N GLY A 392 9.13 27.72 39.03
CA GLY A 392 10.54 27.85 39.38
C GLY A 392 11.11 29.23 39.05
N LYS A 393 12.26 29.55 39.65
CA LYS A 393 13.07 30.69 39.23
C LYS A 393 13.60 30.47 37.82
N ILE A 394 13.80 31.56 37.08
CA ILE A 394 14.45 31.52 35.76
C ILE A 394 15.89 31.08 35.97
N LYS A 395 16.33 30.09 35.18
CA LYS A 395 17.71 29.60 35.11
C LYS A 395 18.30 29.98 33.77
N VAL A 396 19.59 30.29 33.78
CA VAL A 396 20.38 30.58 32.58
C VAL A 396 21.47 29.51 32.49
N ASP A 397 21.68 28.95 31.30
CA ASP A 397 22.77 28.00 31.06
C ASP A 397 24.05 28.71 30.56
N ASP A 398 25.13 27.94 30.37
CA ASP A 398 26.43 28.44 29.92
C ASP A 398 26.41 29.01 28.49
N GLN A 399 25.30 28.85 27.76
CA GLN A 399 25.05 29.40 26.43
C GLN A 399 24.04 30.58 26.48
N GLU A 400 23.84 31.17 27.66
CA GLU A 400 22.94 32.29 27.93
C GLU A 400 21.44 32.00 27.69
N ARG A 401 21.04 30.73 27.53
CA ARG A 401 19.65 30.38 27.27
C ARG A 401 18.85 30.36 28.57
N LYS A 402 17.74 31.09 28.58
CA LYS A 402 16.84 31.17 29.74
C LYS A 402 15.82 30.04 29.72
N SER A 403 15.55 29.46 30.88
CA SER A 403 14.47 28.49 31.08
C SER A 403 13.76 28.71 32.41
N GLN A 404 12.44 28.63 32.38
CA GLN A 404 11.58 28.70 33.55
C GLN A 404 10.75 27.42 33.67
N ARG A 405 10.73 26.85 34.88
CA ARG A 405 10.08 25.55 35.15
C ARG A 405 8.66 25.73 35.68
N PHE A 406 7.71 25.08 35.04
CA PHE A 406 6.31 24.97 35.44
C PHE A 406 6.07 23.54 35.91
N ILE A 407 5.75 23.36 37.19
CA ILE A 407 5.52 22.05 37.79
C ILE A 407 4.01 21.89 37.97
N GLY A 408 3.38 21.07 37.14
CA GLY A 408 1.98 20.66 37.27
C GLY A 408 1.81 19.36 38.04
N SER A 409 0.55 19.00 38.25
CA SER A 409 0.17 17.75 38.92
C SER A 409 0.63 16.52 38.15
N TYR A 410 0.57 16.55 36.83
CA TYR A 410 0.94 15.42 35.98
C TYR A 410 2.24 15.64 35.20
N ALA A 411 2.47 16.85 34.69
CA ALA A 411 3.62 17.19 33.87
C ALA A 411 4.47 18.31 34.49
N THR A 412 5.76 18.28 34.21
CA THR A 412 6.69 19.38 34.47
C THR A 412 7.23 19.86 33.13
N VAL A 413 7.14 21.16 32.88
CA VAL A 413 7.44 21.79 31.59
C VAL A 413 8.47 22.89 31.83
N ASN A 414 9.56 22.92 31.06
CA ASN A 414 10.48 24.06 31.03
C ASN A 414 10.20 24.88 29.77
N VAL A 415 9.92 26.17 29.95
CA VAL A 415 9.63 27.12 28.87
C VAL A 415 10.74 28.16 28.85
N ASN A 416 11.21 28.55 27.67
CA ASN A 416 12.06 29.72 27.54
C ASN A 416 11.17 30.97 27.70
N PRO A 417 11.39 31.80 28.73
CA PRO A 417 10.52 32.93 29.01
C PRO A 417 10.63 34.08 27.98
N GLU A 418 11.69 34.12 27.17
CA GLU A 418 11.87 35.15 26.13
C GLU A 418 11.22 34.76 24.81
N THR A 419 11.34 33.48 24.43
CA THR A 419 10.84 32.99 23.14
C THR A 419 9.48 32.30 23.23
N GLY A 420 9.02 31.95 24.44
CA GLY A 420 7.79 31.18 24.63
C GLY A 420 7.90 29.72 24.19
N VAL A 421 9.10 29.25 23.84
CA VAL A 421 9.31 27.87 23.34
C VAL A 421 9.46 26.88 24.49
N ILE A 422 8.73 25.77 24.44
CA ILE A 422 8.91 24.64 25.36
C ILE A 422 10.21 23.92 25.02
N ALA A 423 11.18 23.99 25.93
CA ALA A 423 12.50 23.42 25.74
C ALA A 423 12.56 21.93 26.10
N THR A 424 11.92 21.53 27.20
CA THR A 424 11.91 20.14 27.69
C THR A 424 10.68 19.90 28.54
N LEU A 425 10.14 18.67 28.56
CA LEU A 425 9.03 18.31 29.43
C LEU A 425 9.08 16.85 29.88
N TRP A 426 8.45 16.54 31.02
CA TRP A 426 8.37 15.18 31.56
C TRP A 426 7.22 14.97 32.55
N ARG A 427 6.93 13.71 32.91
CA ARG A 427 5.98 13.41 34.00
C ARG A 427 6.48 13.90 35.36
N THR A 428 5.65 14.60 36.11
CA THR A 428 5.97 15.03 37.47
C THR A 428 6.12 13.81 38.39
N GLY A 429 7.30 13.67 39.01
CA GLY A 429 7.59 12.58 39.94
C GLY A 429 6.68 12.60 41.17
N THR A 430 6.43 11.44 41.78
CA THR A 430 5.55 11.30 42.96
C THR A 430 6.04 12.11 44.16
N SER A 431 7.35 12.20 44.39
CA SER A 431 7.92 13.04 45.45
C SER A 431 7.68 14.53 45.19
N THR A 432 7.87 14.99 43.95
CA THR A 432 7.61 16.38 43.55
C THR A 432 6.13 16.74 43.68
N ARG A 433 5.23 15.83 43.28
CA ARG A 433 3.78 15.96 43.50
C ARG A 433 3.44 16.09 44.98
N ARG A 434 3.99 15.22 45.84
CA ARG A 434 3.75 15.32 47.29
C ARG A 434 4.32 16.59 47.90
N LYS A 435 5.44 17.10 47.38
CA LYS A 435 6.08 18.31 47.90
C LYS A 435 5.33 19.60 47.56
N PHE A 436 4.69 19.67 46.39
CA PHE A 436 4.05 20.90 45.89
C PHE A 436 2.52 20.77 45.69
N GLY A 437 1.97 19.56 45.76
CA GLY A 437 0.57 19.25 45.45
C GLY A 437 -0.34 19.05 46.65
N VAL A 438 0.12 19.34 47.88
CA VAL A 438 -0.72 19.25 49.09
C VAL A 438 -1.86 20.29 49.09
N ASN A 439 -1.82 21.30 48.22
CA ASN A 439 -2.82 22.39 48.21
C ASN A 439 -3.73 22.39 46.98
N ARG A 440 -4.25 21.23 46.54
CA ARG A 440 -5.30 21.23 45.51
C ARG A 440 -6.63 20.59 45.87
N ASN A 441 -6.70 19.81 46.94
CA ASN A 441 -7.96 19.51 47.58
C ASN A 441 -7.75 19.83 49.06
N GLY A 442 -8.31 20.95 49.51
CA GLY A 442 -8.67 21.06 50.91
C GLY A 442 -9.84 20.11 51.12
N ASP A 443 -9.53 18.93 51.64
CA ASP A 443 -10.35 18.06 52.50
C ASP A 443 -9.41 17.08 53.21
#